data_AF-A0A0N1N295-F1
#
_entry.id   AF-A0A0N1N295-F1
#
_cell.length_a   1.000
_cell.length_b   1.000
_cell.length_c   1.000
_cell.angle_alpha   90.00
_cell.angle_beta   90.00
_cell.angle_gamma   90.00
#
_symmetry.space_group_name_H-M   'P 1'
#
loop_
_entity.id
_entity.type
_entity.pdbx_description
1 polymer ?
#
loop_
_entity_poly.entity_id
_entity_poly.type
_entity_poly.pdbx_seq_one_letter_code
_entity_poly.pdbx_strand_id
1 'polypeptide(L)'
;MICDGDCLSPEITHGTTLVFDRDEPVQAGDFVALFWKPEHVRDGEHQVAVKRLVIGPPPWGRFGEAVGGELAPMIVVEMLNPPRQFAVRCDMLLGLHKCKGPMR
;
A
#
# COMPACT_ATOMS: atom_id res chain seq x y z
N MET A 1 -13.35 -1.45 3.76
CA MET A 1 -12.50 -1.46 4.99
C MET A 1 -12.66 -0.11 5.69
N ILE A 2 -12.76 -0.06 7.01
CA ILE A 2 -12.83 1.21 7.77
C ILE A 2 -11.40 1.64 8.11
N CYS A 3 -11.04 2.88 7.80
CA CYS A 3 -9.72 3.42 8.09
C CYS A 3 -9.54 3.68 9.58
N ASP A 4 -8.41 3.22 10.12
CA ASP A 4 -7.93 3.59 11.44
C ASP A 4 -6.60 4.34 11.31
N GLY A 5 -6.65 5.65 11.52
CA GLY A 5 -5.51 6.57 11.43
C GLY A 5 -5.78 7.73 10.49
N ASP A 6 -4.88 8.70 10.47
CA ASP A 6 -5.05 10.00 9.81
C ASP A 6 -3.93 10.32 8.82
N CYS A 7 -3.13 9.32 8.46
CA CYS A 7 -1.88 9.53 7.72
C CYS A 7 -2.02 10.03 6.28
N LEU A 8 -3.25 10.02 5.77
CA LEU A 8 -3.63 10.49 4.44
C LEU A 8 -4.59 11.68 4.51
N SER A 9 -4.75 12.29 5.68
CA SER A 9 -5.53 13.51 5.81
C SER A 9 -4.91 14.64 4.97
N PRO A 10 -5.71 15.51 4.32
CA PRO A 10 -7.18 15.58 4.41
C PRO A 10 -7.94 14.66 3.45
N GLU A 11 -7.25 13.97 2.54
CA GLU A 11 -7.89 13.19 1.46
C GLU A 11 -8.64 11.95 1.97
N ILE A 12 -8.07 11.27 2.97
CA ILE A 12 -8.68 10.11 3.64
C ILE A 12 -8.51 10.29 5.15
N THR A 13 -9.63 10.34 5.86
CA THR A 13 -9.67 10.57 7.31
C THR A 13 -10.02 9.29 8.08
N HIS A 14 -9.68 9.28 9.37
CA HIS A 14 -10.07 8.20 10.30
C HIS A 14 -11.59 7.96 10.25
N GLY A 15 -12.00 6.69 10.28
CA GLY A 15 -13.39 6.27 10.20
C GLY A 15 -13.96 6.20 8.77
N THR A 16 -13.25 6.68 7.76
CA THR A 16 -13.68 6.58 6.36
C THR A 16 -13.78 5.11 5.94
N THR A 17 -14.91 4.70 5.34
CA THR A 17 -15.03 3.39 4.71
C THR A 17 -14.51 3.47 3.28
N LEU A 18 -13.48 2.70 2.94
CA LEU A 18 -12.89 2.65 1.61
C LEU A 18 -13.28 1.39 0.84
N VAL A 19 -13.42 1.56 -0.48
CA VAL A 19 -13.63 0.51 -1.48
C VAL A 19 -12.32 0.23 -2.20
N PHE A 20 -12.02 -1.05 -2.44
CA PHE A 20 -10.81 -1.47 -3.13
C PHE A 20 -11.15 -2.39 -4.30
N ASP A 21 -10.35 -2.30 -5.34
CA ASP A 21 -10.36 -3.19 -6.49
C ASP A 21 -9.04 -3.96 -6.54
N ARG A 22 -9.15 -5.29 -6.59
CA ARG A 22 -8.01 -6.20 -6.62
C ARG A 22 -7.38 -6.28 -8.01
N ASP A 23 -8.20 -6.18 -9.04
CA ASP A 23 -7.84 -6.56 -10.40
C ASP A 23 -7.54 -5.30 -11.26
N GLU A 24 -7.97 -4.11 -10.81
CA GLU A 24 -7.63 -2.85 -11.48
C GLU A 24 -6.14 -2.50 -11.34
N PRO A 25 -5.45 -2.19 -12.46
CA PRO A 25 -4.06 -1.74 -12.42
C PRO A 25 -3.86 -0.47 -11.58
N VAL A 26 -2.77 -0.45 -10.82
CA VAL A 26 -2.33 0.72 -10.06
C VAL A 26 -1.38 1.59 -10.88
N GLN A 27 -1.46 2.90 -10.65
CA GLN A 27 -0.55 3.89 -11.25
C GLN A 27 -0.08 4.89 -10.20
N ALA A 28 1.02 5.59 -10.49
CA ALA A 28 1.49 6.68 -9.64
C ALA A 28 0.37 7.71 -9.42
N GLY A 29 0.22 8.17 -8.18
CA GLY A 29 -0.86 9.03 -7.72
C GLY A 29 -2.04 8.29 -7.11
N ASP A 30 -2.24 7.00 -7.39
CA ASP A 30 -3.34 6.23 -6.82
C ASP A 30 -3.18 6.04 -5.31
N PHE A 31 -4.30 5.97 -4.59
CA PHE A 31 -4.32 5.38 -3.26
C PHE A 31 -4.34 3.86 -3.38
N VAL A 32 -3.53 3.18 -2.56
CA VAL A 32 -3.34 1.73 -2.64
C VAL A 32 -3.35 1.11 -1.25
N ALA A 33 -3.94 -0.08 -1.14
CA ALA A 33 -3.80 -0.95 0.03
C ALA A 33 -2.56 -1.83 -0.12
N LEU A 34 -1.64 -1.68 0.83
CA LEU A 34 -0.45 -2.53 1.02
C LEU A 34 -0.84 -3.68 1.94
N PHE A 35 -0.87 -4.90 1.44
CA PHE A 35 -1.11 -6.09 2.26
C PHE A 35 0.22 -6.66 2.72
N TRP A 36 0.60 -6.44 3.98
CA TRP A 36 1.85 -6.94 4.53
C TRP A 36 1.79 -8.46 4.75
N LYS A 37 2.92 -9.14 4.54
CA LYS A 37 3.04 -10.53 5.00
C LYS A 37 2.99 -10.58 6.54
N PRO A 38 2.38 -11.62 7.14
CA PRO A 38 2.22 -11.69 8.60
C PRO A 38 3.52 -11.52 9.39
N GLU A 39 4.64 -12.06 8.89
CA GLU A 39 5.96 -11.96 9.52
C GLU A 39 6.53 -10.52 9.58
N HIS A 40 5.92 -9.58 8.86
CA HIS A 40 6.28 -8.16 8.86
C HIS A 40 5.28 -7.29 9.62
N VAL A 41 4.26 -7.88 10.23
CA VAL A 41 3.25 -7.17 11.03
C VAL A 41 3.54 -7.40 12.51
N ARG A 42 3.65 -6.33 13.30
CA ARG A 42 3.82 -6.46 14.76
C ARG A 42 2.48 -6.66 15.45
N ASP A 43 2.52 -7.23 16.64
CA ASP A 43 1.33 -7.38 17.48
C ASP A 43 0.66 -6.01 17.72
N GLY A 44 -0.64 -5.94 17.41
CA GLY A 44 -1.43 -4.71 17.52
C GLY A 44 -1.36 -3.77 16.31
N GLU A 45 -0.54 -4.06 15.30
CA GLU A 45 -0.53 -3.29 14.05
C GLU A 45 -1.49 -3.86 12.99
N HIS A 46 -1.95 -3.01 12.08
CA HIS A 46 -2.81 -3.42 10.96
C HIS A 46 -1.99 -4.15 9.89
N GLN A 47 -2.46 -5.32 9.46
CA GLN A 47 -1.86 -6.04 8.32
C GLN A 47 -2.00 -5.26 7.00
N VAL A 48 -2.95 -4.34 6.90
CA VAL A 48 -3.19 -3.54 5.70
C VAL A 48 -2.96 -2.08 6.00
N ALA A 49 -2.11 -1.44 5.20
CA ALA A 49 -1.87 0.00 5.26
C ALA A 49 -2.31 0.66 3.96
N VAL A 50 -3.00 1.80 4.04
CA VAL A 50 -3.35 2.60 2.87
C VAL A 50 -2.34 3.73 2.70
N LYS A 51 -1.81 3.91 1.49
CA LYS A 51 -0.84 4.96 1.13
C LYS A 51 -1.11 5.51 -0.26
N ARG A 52 -0.49 6.65 -0.61
CA ARG A 52 -0.44 7.12 -2.00
C ARG A 52 0.78 6.54 -2.71
N LEU A 53 0.58 5.95 -3.88
CA LEU A 53 1.65 5.36 -4.69
C LEU A 53 2.42 6.46 -5.42
N VAL A 54 3.74 6.49 -5.25
CA VAL A 54 4.64 7.44 -5.94
C VAL A 54 5.32 6.76 -7.12
N ILE A 55 5.83 5.55 -6.90
CA ILE A 55 6.45 4.70 -7.93
C ILE A 55 5.86 3.30 -7.80
N GLY A 56 5.24 2.82 -8.88
CA GLY A 56 4.67 1.47 -8.96
C GLY A 56 5.73 0.37 -9.05
N PRO A 57 5.32 -0.90 -8.89
CA PRO A 57 6.25 -2.02 -9.02
C PRO A 57 6.78 -2.10 -10.47
N PRO A 58 8.01 -2.58 -10.68
CA PRO A 58 8.50 -2.83 -12.02
C PRO A 58 7.64 -3.92 -12.71
N PRO A 59 7.55 -3.95 -14.05
CA PRO A 59 6.70 -4.93 -14.77
C PRO A 59 7.03 -6.40 -14.48
N TRP A 60 8.27 -6.68 -14.08
CA TRP A 60 8.75 -8.01 -13.70
C TRP A 60 8.65 -8.29 -12.20
N GLY A 61 8.30 -7.29 -11.40
CA GLY A 61 8.18 -7.41 -9.95
C GLY A 61 6.95 -8.22 -9.55
N ARG A 62 7.15 -9.24 -8.72
CA ARG A 62 6.07 -10.02 -8.11
C ARG A 62 6.00 -9.73 -6.62
N PHE A 63 4.78 -9.69 -6.08
CA PHE A 63 4.55 -9.66 -4.65
C PHE A 63 4.61 -11.08 -4.10
N GLY A 64 5.01 -11.25 -2.83
CA GLY A 64 5.04 -12.54 -2.18
C GLY A 64 6.29 -13.39 -2.47
N GLU A 65 6.91 -13.23 -3.65
CA GLU A 65 8.04 -14.05 -4.10
C GLU A 65 9.35 -13.28 -4.06
N ALA A 66 10.39 -13.88 -3.47
CA ALA A 66 11.75 -13.42 -3.68
C ALA A 66 12.13 -13.71 -5.13
N VAL A 67 12.30 -12.67 -5.94
CA VAL A 67 12.89 -12.83 -7.27
C VAL A 67 14.36 -13.19 -7.03
N GLY A 68 14.75 -14.43 -7.31
CA GLY A 68 16.12 -14.90 -7.05
C GLY A 68 17.18 -13.96 -7.64
N GLY A 69 18.21 -13.63 -6.86
CA GLY A 69 19.24 -12.63 -7.19
C GLY A 69 19.39 -11.56 -6.11
N GLU A 70 20.31 -10.61 -6.31
CA GLU A 70 20.55 -9.49 -5.37
C GLU A 70 19.54 -8.34 -5.53
N LEU A 71 18.66 -8.38 -6.54
CA LEU A 71 17.72 -7.32 -6.85
C LEU A 71 16.33 -7.63 -6.28
N ALA A 72 15.90 -6.85 -5.30
CA ALA A 72 14.53 -6.89 -4.79
C ALA A 72 13.68 -5.78 -5.44
N PRO A 73 12.56 -6.11 -6.12
CA PRO A 73 11.67 -5.09 -6.66
C PRO A 73 11.08 -4.24 -5.53
N MET A 74 11.05 -2.93 -5.72
CA MET A 74 10.52 -1.98 -4.74
C MET A 74 9.43 -1.10 -5.35
N ILE A 75 8.52 -0.65 -4.49
CA ILE A 75 7.61 0.47 -4.74
C ILE A 75 8.01 1.65 -3.87
N VAL A 76 7.58 2.85 -4.24
CA VAL A 76 7.68 4.03 -3.37
C VAL A 76 6.28 4.53 -3.08
N VAL A 77 6.00 4.75 -1.80
CA VAL A 77 4.70 5.24 -1.32
C VAL A 77 4.90 6.42 -0.39
N GLU A 78 3.82 7.15 -0.13
CA GLU A 78 3.85 8.29 0.77
C GLU A 78 2.65 8.42 1.69
N MET A 79 2.88 9.14 2.78
CA MET A 79 1.91 9.67 3.72
C MET A 79 1.79 11.17 3.49
N LEU A 80 0.59 11.71 3.69
CA LEU A 80 0.30 13.14 3.56
C LEU A 80 0.36 13.84 4.92
N ASN A 81 0.24 13.09 6.02
CA ASN A 81 0.21 13.62 7.37
C ASN A 81 0.90 12.68 8.39
N PRO A 82 2.09 13.00 8.93
CA PRO A 82 3.00 14.00 8.39
C PRO A 82 3.52 13.60 7.00
N PRO A 83 3.88 14.57 6.12
CA PRO A 83 4.45 14.27 4.82
C PRO A 83 5.71 13.42 4.91
N ARG A 84 5.69 12.23 4.30
CA ARG A 84 6.85 11.32 4.26
C ARG A 84 6.74 10.35 3.11
N GLN A 85 7.84 10.13 2.40
CA GLN A 85 7.98 9.06 1.41
C GLN A 85 8.90 7.96 1.93
N PHE A 86 8.63 6.72 1.53
CA PHE A 86 9.48 5.58 1.84
C PHE A 86 9.34 4.47 0.80
N ALA A 87 10.41 3.69 0.64
CA ALA A 87 10.42 2.53 -0.24
C ALA A 87 9.92 1.29 0.51
N VAL A 88 9.20 0.43 -0.20
CA VAL A 88 8.73 -0.86 0.29
C VAL A 88 9.15 -1.94 -0.69
N ARG A 89 9.80 -2.99 -0.21
CA ARG A 89 10.13 -4.14 -1.06
C ARG A 89 8.87 -4.96 -1.34
N CYS A 90 8.69 -5.40 -2.58
CA CYS A 90 7.48 -6.13 -2.98
C CYS A 90 7.41 -7.52 -2.33
N ASP A 91 8.54 -8.12 -1.96
CA ASP A 91 8.60 -9.42 -1.28
C ASP A 91 8.14 -9.36 0.18
N MET A 92 8.01 -8.17 0.78
CA MET A 92 7.41 -7.97 2.10
C MET A 92 5.87 -7.90 2.06
N LEU A 93 5.29 -7.82 0.86
CA LEU A 93 3.85 -7.68 0.66
C LEU A 93 3.28 -8.98 0.09
N LEU A 94 2.07 -9.32 0.52
CA LEU A 94 1.21 -10.32 -0.14
C LEU A 94 0.59 -9.76 -1.41
N GLY A 95 0.38 -8.45 -1.49
CA GLY A 95 -0.22 -7.81 -2.65
C GLY A 95 -0.41 -6.31 -2.50
N LEU A 96 -0.87 -5.72 -3.59
CA LEU A 96 -1.14 -4.29 -3.75
C LEU A 96 -2.48 -4.14 -4.49
N HIS A 97 -3.45 -3.45 -3.88
CA HIS A 97 -4.77 -3.28 -4.47
C HIS A 97 -5.15 -1.80 -4.57
N LYS A 98 -5.81 -1.42 -5.65
CA LYS A 98 -6.20 -0.03 -5.89
C LYS A 98 -7.34 0.36 -4.96
N CYS A 99 -7.22 1.51 -4.32
CA CYS A 99 -8.33 2.13 -3.59
C CYS A 99 -9.18 2.94 -4.58
N LYS A 100 -10.47 2.65 -4.65
CA LYS A 100 -11.45 3.38 -5.46
C LYS A 100 -11.99 4.63 -4.75
N GLY A 101 -11.61 4.81 -3.48
CA GLY A 101 -12.02 5.92 -2.64
C GLY A 101 -13.11 5.54 -1.63
N PRO A 102 -13.73 6.55 -0.99
CA PRO A 102 -14.78 6.34 0.01
C PRO A 102 -16.03 5.64 -0.57
N MET A 103 -16.61 4.74 0.21
CA MET A 103 -17.93 4.17 -0.05
C MET A 103 -18.99 5.27 0.11
N ARG A 104 -19.75 5.53 -0.95
CA ARG A 104 -20.89 6.45 -0.95
C ARG A 104 -22.19 5.72 -0.60
#